data_AF-A0A229Y8P9-F1
#
_entry.id   AF-A0A229Y8P9-F1
#
_cell.length_a   1.000
_cell.length_b   1.000
_cell.length_c   1.000
_cell.angle_alpha   90.00
_cell.angle_beta   90.00
_cell.angle_gamma   90.00
#
_symmetry.space_group_name_H-M   'P 1'
#
loop_
_entity.id
_entity.type
_entity.pdbx_description
1 polymer ?
#
loop_
_entity_poly.entity_id
_entity_poly.type
_entity_poly.pdbx_seq_one_letter_code
_entity_poly.pdbx_strand_id
1 'polypeptide(L)'
;MEHDRVTFSPHSPHEGDCTSVSAVPPILDNVTTSQPILAHSLIRLIQCSHCLRPLRSPLRLPCGNTFCRACLPPLYERKGITYPADEGRKQGFRCYWRGKNNCHGQHCVGDCGVDVLLSRLVDVFDEVLAHTAASSNTSNEGEDGLRITWKDFKGQEPTHNCANIGPDVLRGVYNLVKQGRFDCDATEIIYERALEDCSGDVDQSSALFERLKDSIRNELDCQVCYSLITDPLTTPCGHTFCRGCVVTILDHSDLCPICRRKLNMSSTINSEPVNKRISDLTELFFSEQIASQRQSLAEEQSDPDAGTVLPLFVNSLSFPSMPTFLRIFEPRYCLMIRRVMESRERKFGMVMYNRLGRPQGQLGATQFMQYGVVLRVERFEPLPGGRSLIFAMGVSRFKVIKSHIVDGYHVGQIQRVDDIPIAEEENLESWETSTIPHRSTEARPSQQPLDSMSTQELFQLGLDFVRKRRGEGARWLHPRVLMAYGDIPSDPAQFPWWLACVFPVSEEEKYALLSATSVRERLKITAQWARKAEARERYVLKCH
;
A
#
# COMPACT_ATOMS: atom_id res chain seq x y z
N MET A 1 44.01 -50.53 -2.02
CA MET A 1 43.05 -50.88 -0.97
C MET A 1 43.18 -49.83 0.13
N GLU A 2 42.92 -48.56 -0.19
CA GLU A 2 41.59 -47.91 -0.27
C GLU A 2 40.90 -47.91 1.10
N HIS A 3 40.90 -46.73 1.74
CA HIS A 3 39.73 -46.22 2.42
C HIS A 3 39.69 -44.70 2.26
N ASP A 4 38.67 -44.29 1.51
CA ASP A 4 38.37 -42.94 1.05
C ASP A 4 38.00 -41.99 2.19
N ARG A 5 38.63 -40.80 2.14
CA ARG A 5 38.11 -39.58 2.73
C ARG A 5 37.33 -38.85 1.65
N VAL A 6 36.01 -38.86 1.74
CA VAL A 6 35.13 -38.07 0.86
C VAL A 6 35.15 -36.62 1.34
N THR A 7 35.97 -35.79 0.71
CA THR A 7 35.86 -34.33 0.72
C THR A 7 34.80 -33.90 -0.29
N PHE A 8 33.72 -33.26 0.17
CA PHE A 8 32.77 -32.58 -0.72
C PHE A 8 33.35 -31.24 -1.15
N SER A 9 33.79 -31.18 -2.40
CA SER A 9 34.06 -29.93 -3.12
C SER A 9 32.75 -29.20 -3.45
N PRO A 10 32.69 -27.87 -3.39
CA PRO A 10 31.60 -27.11 -3.95
C PRO A 10 31.76 -27.05 -5.47
N HIS A 11 30.77 -27.56 -6.20
CA HIS A 11 30.66 -27.35 -7.63
C HIS A 11 30.45 -25.86 -7.92
N SER A 12 31.43 -25.26 -8.58
CA SER A 12 31.32 -24.01 -9.32
C SER A 12 30.44 -24.21 -10.56
N PRO A 13 29.49 -23.31 -10.86
CA PRO A 13 28.89 -23.24 -12.18
C PRO A 13 29.69 -22.28 -13.06
N HIS A 14 30.13 -22.84 -14.19
CA HIS A 14 30.59 -22.23 -15.43
C HIS A 14 30.33 -20.72 -15.61
N GLU A 15 31.44 -19.97 -15.70
CA GLU A 15 31.51 -18.70 -16.43
C GLU A 15 31.39 -18.99 -17.93
N GLY A 16 30.25 -18.61 -18.50
CA GLY A 16 30.03 -18.50 -19.93
C GLY A 16 29.68 -17.05 -20.23
N ASP A 17 30.64 -16.35 -20.83
CA ASP A 17 30.58 -14.97 -21.27
C ASP A 17 29.35 -14.72 -22.16
N CYS A 18 28.46 -13.84 -21.71
CA CYS A 18 27.38 -13.26 -22.52
C CYS A 18 27.19 -11.81 -22.07
N THR A 19 28.04 -10.95 -22.62
CA THR A 19 27.84 -9.51 -22.68
C THR A 19 26.56 -9.21 -23.47
N SER A 20 25.43 -9.10 -22.78
CA SER A 20 24.22 -8.48 -23.32
C SER A 20 24.00 -7.15 -22.60
N VAL A 21 24.44 -6.10 -23.28
CA VAL A 21 24.16 -4.70 -22.95
C VAL A 21 22.65 -4.55 -22.83
N SER A 22 22.20 -4.10 -21.65
CA SER A 22 20.85 -3.60 -21.42
C SER A 22 20.56 -2.46 -22.40
N ALA A 23 19.96 -2.80 -23.54
CA ALA A 23 19.42 -1.82 -24.46
C ALA A 23 18.18 -1.18 -23.82
N VAL A 24 18.43 -0.07 -23.12
CA VAL A 24 17.44 1.00 -22.97
C VAL A 24 16.97 1.34 -24.39
N PRO A 25 15.67 1.28 -24.72
CA PRO A 25 15.22 1.72 -26.03
C PRO A 25 15.59 3.21 -26.15
N PRO A 26 16.07 3.66 -27.32
CA PRO A 26 16.50 5.04 -27.49
C PRO A 26 15.33 5.97 -27.16
N ILE A 27 15.65 7.04 -26.46
CA ILE A 27 14.82 8.23 -26.32
C ILE A 27 14.34 8.57 -27.73
N LEU A 28 13.04 8.44 -27.96
CA LEU A 28 12.45 8.84 -29.22
C LEU A 28 12.53 10.37 -29.26
N ASP A 29 13.48 10.86 -30.05
CA ASP A 29 13.56 12.26 -30.44
C ASP A 29 12.20 12.74 -30.95
N ASN A 30 11.85 13.97 -30.55
CA ASN A 30 10.69 14.75 -30.98
C ASN A 30 10.00 14.27 -32.26
N VAL A 31 8.90 13.54 -32.09
CA VAL A 31 7.89 13.37 -33.14
C VAL A 31 6.53 13.72 -32.54
N THR A 32 6.14 14.99 -32.70
CA THR A 32 4.73 15.42 -32.68
C THR A 32 4.02 14.84 -33.90
N THR A 33 3.64 13.57 -33.82
CA THR A 33 2.57 13.00 -34.66
C THR A 33 1.74 12.08 -33.78
N SER A 34 0.50 12.49 -33.49
CA SER A 34 -0.50 11.66 -32.83
C SER A 34 -0.60 10.31 -33.55
N GLN A 35 -0.13 9.24 -32.92
CA GLN A 35 -0.32 7.90 -33.48
C GLN A 35 -1.82 7.64 -33.68
N PRO A 36 -2.22 6.98 -34.77
CA PRO A 36 -3.60 6.58 -34.96
C PRO A 36 -4.06 5.68 -33.80
N ILE A 37 -5.22 5.99 -33.21
CA ILE A 37 -5.78 5.23 -32.09
C ILE A 37 -6.76 4.21 -32.68
N LEU A 38 -6.41 2.92 -32.62
CA LEU A 38 -7.36 1.86 -32.98
C LEU A 38 -8.51 1.82 -31.97
N ALA A 39 -9.76 1.73 -32.45
CA ALA A 39 -10.94 1.70 -31.59
C ALA A 39 -10.90 0.58 -30.54
N HIS A 40 -10.40 -0.61 -30.92
CA HIS A 40 -10.18 -1.72 -29.99
C HIS A 40 -9.21 -1.37 -28.86
N SER A 41 -8.11 -0.67 -29.18
CA SER A 41 -7.10 -0.29 -28.19
C SER A 41 -7.66 0.62 -27.10
N LEU A 42 -8.66 1.42 -27.43
CA LEU A 42 -9.41 2.25 -26.48
C LEU A 42 -10.46 1.43 -25.71
N ILE A 43 -11.34 0.70 -26.41
CA ILE A 43 -12.44 -0.04 -25.77
C ILE A 43 -11.91 -1.17 -24.86
N ARG A 44 -10.78 -1.81 -25.21
CA ARG A 44 -10.19 -2.88 -24.37
C ARG A 44 -9.79 -2.39 -22.98
N LEU A 45 -9.55 -1.09 -22.78
CA LEU A 45 -9.18 -0.49 -21.49
C LEU A 45 -10.31 -0.56 -20.47
N ILE A 46 -11.56 -0.69 -20.92
CA ILE A 46 -12.74 -0.90 -20.07
C ILE A 46 -13.33 -2.31 -20.19
N GLN A 47 -12.66 -3.22 -20.92
CA GLN A 47 -13.12 -4.58 -21.18
C GLN A 47 -12.54 -5.58 -20.18
N CYS A 48 -13.38 -6.51 -19.71
CA CYS A 48 -12.96 -7.66 -18.92
C CYS A 48 -12.38 -8.75 -19.82
N SER A 49 -11.16 -9.21 -19.53
CA SER A 49 -10.51 -10.29 -20.30
C SER A 49 -11.19 -11.66 -20.15
N HIS A 50 -11.99 -11.86 -19.10
CA HIS A 50 -12.65 -13.14 -18.83
C HIS A 50 -14.06 -13.22 -19.45
N CYS A 51 -14.99 -12.34 -19.11
CA CYS A 51 -16.34 -12.34 -19.71
C CYS A 51 -16.44 -11.59 -21.04
N LEU A 52 -15.35 -10.97 -21.51
CA LEU A 52 -15.25 -10.20 -22.76
C LEU A 52 -16.18 -8.98 -22.87
N ARG A 53 -16.89 -8.65 -21.78
CA ARG A 53 -17.84 -7.53 -21.71
C ARG A 53 -17.20 -6.31 -21.03
N PRO A 54 -17.81 -5.12 -21.13
CA PRO A 54 -17.43 -3.99 -20.31
C PRO A 54 -17.41 -4.38 -18.83
N LEU A 55 -16.42 -3.89 -18.10
CA LEU A 55 -16.18 -4.26 -16.71
C LEU A 55 -17.40 -3.93 -15.83
N ARG A 56 -17.94 -4.93 -15.14
CA ARG A 56 -19.00 -4.76 -14.14
C ARG A 56 -18.43 -5.00 -12.75
N SER A 57 -18.50 -3.98 -11.90
CA SER A 57 -17.84 -3.97 -10.59
C SER A 57 -16.36 -4.42 -10.72
N PRO A 58 -15.54 -3.67 -11.48
CA PRO A 58 -14.13 -3.98 -11.69
C PRO A 58 -13.42 -4.19 -10.36
N LEU A 59 -12.72 -5.31 -10.25
CA LEU A 59 -11.95 -5.70 -9.10
C LEU A 59 -10.47 -5.68 -9.46
N ARG A 60 -9.73 -4.75 -8.87
CA ARG A 60 -8.29 -4.60 -9.03
C ARG A 60 -7.59 -5.67 -8.21
N LEU A 61 -6.70 -6.42 -8.86
CA LEU A 61 -5.94 -7.49 -8.22
C LEU A 61 -4.58 -6.98 -7.70
N PRO A 62 -3.97 -7.68 -6.74
CA PRO A 62 -2.62 -7.36 -6.27
C PRO A 62 -1.55 -7.40 -7.38
N CYS A 63 -1.78 -8.16 -8.47
CA CYS A 63 -0.87 -8.17 -9.62
C CYS A 63 -1.07 -7.00 -10.61
N GLY A 64 -1.97 -6.07 -10.31
CA GLY A 64 -2.26 -4.89 -11.15
C GLY A 64 -3.28 -5.12 -12.27
N ASN A 65 -3.68 -6.37 -12.54
CA ASN A 65 -4.74 -6.69 -13.50
C ASN A 65 -6.14 -6.45 -12.89
N THR A 66 -7.15 -6.35 -13.76
CA THR A 66 -8.54 -6.09 -13.37
C THR A 66 -9.52 -6.95 -14.17
N PHE A 67 -10.49 -7.56 -13.48
CA PHE A 67 -11.66 -8.22 -14.08
C PHE A 67 -12.94 -7.90 -13.31
N CYS A 68 -14.09 -8.33 -13.80
CA CYS A 68 -15.36 -8.20 -13.08
C CYS A 68 -15.35 -9.04 -11.78
N ARG A 69 -15.99 -8.57 -10.71
CA ARG A 69 -16.16 -9.35 -9.47
C ARG A 69 -16.75 -10.75 -9.71
N ALA A 70 -17.71 -10.87 -10.62
CA ALA A 70 -18.32 -12.15 -10.99
C ALA A 70 -17.42 -13.09 -11.81
N CYS A 71 -16.27 -12.59 -12.29
CA CYS A 71 -15.26 -13.35 -13.03
C CYS A 71 -14.09 -13.78 -12.13
N LEU A 72 -14.22 -13.65 -10.80
CA LEU A 72 -13.23 -14.19 -9.87
C LEU A 72 -13.11 -15.72 -10.07
N PRO A 73 -11.88 -16.26 -10.08
CA PRO A 73 -11.65 -17.69 -10.02
C PRO A 73 -12.27 -18.33 -8.75
N PRO A 74 -12.44 -19.66 -8.72
CA PRO A 74 -12.92 -20.36 -7.53
C PRO A 74 -12.08 -20.03 -6.29
N LEU A 75 -12.77 -19.71 -5.19
CA LEU A 75 -12.15 -19.36 -3.92
C LEU A 75 -11.80 -20.61 -3.12
N TYR A 76 -10.71 -20.55 -2.36
CA TYR A 76 -10.31 -21.54 -1.37
C TYR A 76 -10.02 -20.88 -0.02
N GLU A 77 -10.15 -21.65 1.05
CA GLU A 77 -9.86 -21.20 2.42
C GLU A 77 -8.36 -21.20 2.70
N ARG A 78 -7.85 -20.09 3.25
CA ARG A 78 -6.47 -19.93 3.70
C ARG A 78 -6.37 -20.33 5.17
N LYS A 79 -5.41 -21.19 5.52
CA LYS A 79 -5.18 -21.68 6.89
C LYS A 79 -3.98 -21.00 7.53
N GLY A 80 -3.94 -20.94 8.86
CA GLY A 80 -2.77 -20.44 9.61
C GLY A 80 -2.65 -18.91 9.66
N ILE A 81 -3.73 -18.18 9.38
CA ILE A 81 -3.75 -16.72 9.36
C ILE A 81 -4.89 -16.25 10.27
N THR A 82 -4.58 -15.50 11.33
CA THR A 82 -5.59 -14.93 12.24
C THR A 82 -5.52 -13.41 12.31
N TYR A 83 -4.51 -12.79 11.70
CA TYR A 83 -4.34 -11.35 11.63
C TYR A 83 -4.00 -10.87 10.20
N PRO A 84 -4.60 -9.77 9.74
CA PRO A 84 -5.74 -9.07 10.32
C PRO A 84 -7.01 -9.94 10.33
N ALA A 85 -7.85 -9.76 11.34
CA ALA A 85 -9.09 -10.52 11.51
C ALA A 85 -10.19 -10.03 10.55
N ASP A 86 -9.98 -10.23 9.25
CA ASP A 86 -10.90 -9.84 8.17
C ASP A 86 -11.37 -11.09 7.40
N GLU A 87 -12.66 -11.18 7.09
CA GLU A 87 -13.24 -12.34 6.38
C GLU A 87 -12.70 -12.50 4.96
N GLY A 88 -12.40 -11.40 4.27
CA GLY A 88 -11.80 -11.44 2.93
C GLY A 88 -10.38 -11.99 2.94
N ARG A 89 -9.66 -11.84 4.07
CA ARG A 89 -8.31 -12.39 4.26
C ARG A 89 -8.28 -13.91 4.41
N LYS A 90 -9.39 -14.53 4.84
CA LYS A 90 -9.54 -16.00 4.95
C LYS A 90 -9.70 -16.69 3.60
N GLN A 91 -9.96 -15.95 2.53
CA GLN A 91 -10.22 -16.50 1.21
C GLN A 91 -9.08 -16.13 0.24
N GLY A 92 -8.65 -17.11 -0.54
CA GLY A 92 -7.68 -16.93 -1.62
C GLY A 92 -8.18 -17.52 -2.92
N PHE A 93 -7.49 -17.21 -4.02
CA PHE A 93 -7.78 -17.78 -5.34
C PHE A 93 -6.53 -17.85 -6.21
N ARG A 94 -6.60 -18.66 -7.26
CA ARG A 94 -5.53 -18.79 -8.25
C ARG A 94 -5.79 -17.87 -9.45
N CYS A 95 -4.90 -16.91 -9.66
CA CYS A 95 -5.02 -15.91 -10.71
C CYS A 95 -4.83 -16.51 -12.11
N TYR A 96 -5.66 -16.07 -13.08
CA TYR A 96 -5.54 -16.49 -14.48
C TYR A 96 -4.22 -16.06 -15.14
N TRP A 97 -3.56 -15.01 -14.64
CA TRP A 97 -2.28 -14.52 -15.16
C TRP A 97 -1.05 -15.16 -14.50
N ARG A 98 -1.19 -16.27 -13.78
CA ARG A 98 -0.05 -16.97 -13.17
C ARG A 98 1.08 -17.18 -14.20
N GLY A 99 2.27 -16.69 -13.88
CA GLY A 99 3.46 -16.79 -14.77
C GLY A 99 3.50 -15.78 -15.91
N LYS A 100 2.51 -14.91 -16.07
CA LYS A 100 2.54 -13.74 -16.96
C LYS A 100 2.70 -12.46 -16.13
N ASN A 101 3.43 -11.48 -16.65
CA ASN A 101 3.58 -10.14 -16.05
C ASN A 101 3.99 -10.17 -14.56
N ASN A 102 4.93 -11.04 -14.17
CA ASN A 102 5.39 -11.24 -12.79
C ASN A 102 4.30 -11.61 -11.76
N CYS A 103 3.15 -12.13 -12.19
CA CYS A 103 2.12 -12.59 -11.26
C CYS A 103 2.50 -13.94 -10.63
N HIS A 104 2.67 -13.96 -9.30
CA HIS A 104 2.91 -15.18 -8.51
C HIS A 104 1.75 -16.19 -8.57
N GLY A 105 0.56 -15.76 -9.01
CA GLY A 105 -0.56 -16.64 -9.31
C GLY A 105 -1.48 -16.99 -8.13
N GLN A 106 -1.14 -16.62 -6.90
CA GLN A 106 -2.03 -16.76 -5.74
C GLN A 106 -2.31 -15.39 -5.14
N HIS A 107 -3.58 -15.09 -4.90
CA HIS A 107 -4.02 -13.82 -4.35
C HIS A 107 -5.01 -14.03 -3.21
N CYS A 108 -4.99 -13.08 -2.28
CA CYS A 108 -5.96 -12.94 -1.20
C CYS A 108 -7.15 -12.09 -1.69
N VAL A 109 -8.38 -12.48 -1.35
CA VAL A 109 -9.58 -11.71 -1.69
C VAL A 109 -9.60 -10.37 -0.96
N GLY A 110 -9.12 -10.32 0.29
CA GLY A 110 -9.03 -9.10 1.09
C GLY A 110 -8.09 -8.03 0.54
N ASP A 111 -7.13 -8.41 -0.32
CA ASP A 111 -6.24 -7.47 -1.00
C ASP A 111 -6.78 -6.99 -2.35
N CYS A 112 -7.95 -7.49 -2.76
CA CYS A 112 -8.63 -7.07 -3.98
C CYS A 112 -9.55 -5.88 -3.69
N GLY A 113 -9.33 -4.76 -4.38
CA GLY A 113 -10.13 -3.55 -4.24
C GLY A 113 -11.10 -3.36 -5.40
N VAL A 114 -12.32 -2.89 -5.14
CA VAL A 114 -13.20 -2.42 -6.23
C VAL A 114 -12.59 -1.14 -6.81
N ASP A 115 -12.40 -1.07 -8.12
CA ASP A 115 -11.86 0.12 -8.78
C ASP A 115 -12.99 1.14 -9.02
N VAL A 116 -13.09 2.13 -8.14
CA VAL A 116 -14.17 3.13 -8.16
C VAL A 116 -14.08 4.01 -9.40
N LEU A 117 -12.87 4.45 -9.75
CA LEU A 117 -12.63 5.29 -10.93
C LEU A 117 -12.94 4.52 -12.22
N LEU A 118 -12.45 3.29 -12.34
CA LEU A 118 -12.71 2.49 -13.53
C LEU A 118 -14.19 2.11 -13.67
N SER A 119 -14.90 1.91 -12.55
CA SER A 119 -16.36 1.72 -12.58
C SER A 119 -17.05 2.95 -13.20
N ARG A 120 -16.68 4.15 -12.73
CA ARG A 120 -17.24 5.40 -13.24
C ARG A 120 -16.92 5.63 -14.71
N LEU A 121 -15.69 5.30 -15.13
CA LEU A 121 -15.29 5.40 -16.54
C LEU A 121 -16.08 4.43 -17.43
N VAL A 122 -16.36 3.20 -16.99
CA VAL A 122 -17.22 2.27 -17.75
C VAL A 122 -18.63 2.87 -17.95
N ASP A 123 -19.19 3.51 -16.92
CA ASP A 123 -20.50 4.16 -17.00
C ASP A 123 -20.48 5.31 -18.02
N VAL A 124 -19.44 6.17 -18.01
CA VAL A 124 -19.28 7.26 -18.99
C VAL A 124 -19.18 6.71 -20.43
N PHE A 125 -18.45 5.61 -20.63
CA PHE A 125 -18.38 4.98 -21.95
C PHE A 125 -19.76 4.45 -22.40
N ASP A 126 -20.56 3.84 -21.51
CA ASP A 126 -21.92 3.39 -21.85
C ASP A 126 -22.83 4.58 -22.17
N GLU A 127 -22.81 5.65 -21.37
CA GLU A 127 -23.57 6.89 -21.60
C GLU A 127 -23.25 7.49 -22.98
N VAL A 128 -21.97 7.58 -23.35
CA VAL A 128 -21.54 8.21 -24.61
C VAL A 128 -21.73 7.30 -25.83
N LEU A 129 -21.40 6.01 -25.70
CA LEU A 129 -21.33 5.09 -26.84
C LEU A 129 -22.62 4.31 -27.06
N ALA A 130 -23.41 4.01 -26.02
CA ALA A 130 -24.66 3.25 -26.15
C ALA A 130 -25.87 4.14 -26.48
N HIS A 131 -25.84 5.43 -26.19
CA HIS A 131 -26.92 6.34 -26.57
C HIS A 131 -26.91 6.62 -28.08
N THR A 132 -27.90 6.06 -28.78
CA THR A 132 -28.34 6.56 -30.07
C THR A 132 -28.81 7.99 -29.87
N ALA A 133 -28.12 8.97 -30.45
CA ALA A 133 -28.76 10.26 -30.67
C ALA A 133 -30.03 9.94 -31.48
N ALA A 134 -31.18 10.31 -30.95
CA ALA A 134 -32.48 10.16 -31.59
C ALA A 134 -32.62 11.13 -32.77
N SER A 135 -31.70 11.03 -33.73
CA SER A 135 -31.57 11.94 -34.87
C SER A 135 -31.17 11.18 -36.13
N SER A 136 -31.96 10.18 -36.52
CA SER A 136 -32.30 9.88 -37.92
C SER A 136 -33.22 8.65 -37.99
N ASN A 137 -34.53 8.90 -38.00
CA ASN A 137 -35.46 8.01 -38.67
C ASN A 137 -35.14 8.03 -40.18
N THR A 138 -34.16 7.23 -40.59
CA THR A 138 -34.01 6.83 -42.00
C THR A 138 -33.66 5.35 -42.01
N SER A 139 -34.68 4.55 -42.27
CA SER A 139 -34.58 3.18 -42.72
C SER A 139 -33.68 3.10 -43.97
N ASN A 140 -32.38 2.86 -43.73
CA ASN A 140 -31.38 2.41 -44.71
C ASN A 140 -30.32 1.59 -43.94
N GLU A 141 -30.72 0.51 -43.27
CA GLU A 141 -29.80 -0.42 -42.58
C GLU A 141 -29.06 -1.37 -43.56
N GLY A 142 -28.85 -0.95 -44.83
CA GLY A 142 -28.37 -1.85 -45.89
C GLY A 142 -26.99 -1.58 -46.47
N GLU A 143 -26.49 -0.34 -46.51
CA GLU A 143 -25.42 0.00 -47.48
C GLU A 143 -24.14 0.63 -46.92
N ASP A 144 -24.07 1.02 -45.63
CA ASP A 144 -22.92 1.78 -45.09
C ASP A 144 -22.26 1.13 -43.85
N GLY A 145 -22.36 -0.20 -43.76
CA GLY A 145 -21.74 -0.99 -42.68
C GLY A 145 -20.27 -1.30 -42.93
N LEU A 146 -19.48 -1.40 -41.87
CA LEU A 146 -18.11 -1.92 -41.93
C LEU A 146 -18.08 -3.39 -41.52
N ARG A 147 -17.26 -4.19 -42.19
CA ARG A 147 -16.94 -5.55 -41.78
C ARG A 147 -15.61 -5.55 -41.03
N ILE A 148 -15.60 -6.09 -39.82
CA ILE A 148 -14.39 -6.27 -39.02
C ILE A 148 -14.00 -7.74 -39.05
N THR A 149 -12.72 -8.02 -39.25
CA THR A 149 -12.13 -9.35 -39.09
C THR A 149 -10.98 -9.28 -38.07
N TRP A 150 -10.78 -10.35 -37.30
CA TRP A 150 -9.69 -10.43 -36.31
C TRP A 150 -9.29 -11.88 -36.03
N LYS A 151 -8.11 -12.05 -35.45
CA LYS A 151 -7.64 -13.34 -34.92
C LYS A 151 -7.75 -13.38 -33.40
N ASP A 152 -8.16 -14.55 -32.88
CA ASP A 152 -8.11 -14.92 -31.45
C ASP A 152 -7.15 -16.11 -31.28
N PHE A 153 -6.43 -16.14 -30.15
CA PHE A 153 -5.44 -17.14 -29.74
C PHE A 153 -5.84 -17.94 -28.49
N LYS A 154 -7.13 -18.05 -28.17
CA LYS A 154 -7.62 -18.90 -27.06
C LYS A 154 -7.34 -20.41 -27.20
N GLY A 155 -6.69 -20.85 -28.27
CA GLY A 155 -6.31 -22.26 -28.54
C GLY A 155 -4.90 -22.42 -29.11
N GLN A 156 -4.53 -23.64 -29.53
CA GLN A 156 -3.24 -23.92 -30.19
C GLN A 156 -3.17 -23.37 -31.63
N GLU A 157 -4.32 -23.12 -32.27
CA GLU A 157 -4.43 -22.54 -33.62
C GLU A 157 -5.24 -21.22 -33.59
N PRO A 158 -4.86 -20.22 -34.41
CA PRO A 158 -5.56 -18.94 -34.49
C PRO A 158 -6.95 -19.11 -35.12
N THR A 159 -8.00 -18.70 -34.41
CA THR A 159 -9.36 -18.65 -34.95
C THR A 159 -9.62 -17.32 -35.63
N HIS A 160 -10.09 -17.36 -36.87
CA HIS A 160 -10.50 -16.17 -37.62
C HIS A 160 -11.97 -15.85 -37.33
N ASN A 161 -12.22 -14.65 -36.82
CA ASN A 161 -13.55 -14.16 -36.48
C ASN A 161 -13.93 -12.99 -37.40
N CYS A 162 -15.23 -12.78 -37.61
CA CYS A 162 -15.73 -11.61 -38.33
C CYS A 162 -17.09 -11.13 -37.81
N ALA A 163 -17.36 -9.83 -37.97
CA ALA A 163 -18.64 -9.23 -37.62
C ALA A 163 -18.90 -7.96 -38.47
N ASN A 164 -20.17 -7.65 -38.71
CA ASN A 164 -20.58 -6.39 -39.32
C ASN A 164 -20.94 -5.38 -38.22
N ILE A 165 -20.46 -4.16 -38.37
CA ILE A 165 -20.75 -3.02 -37.49
C ILE A 165 -21.35 -1.87 -38.31
N GLY A 166 -21.96 -0.91 -37.61
CA GLY A 166 -22.42 0.34 -38.22
C GLY A 166 -21.27 1.23 -38.72
N PRO A 167 -21.59 2.41 -39.28
CA PRO A 167 -20.60 3.31 -39.88
C PRO A 167 -19.61 3.90 -38.85
N ASP A 168 -20.02 4.01 -37.58
CA ASP A 168 -19.17 4.49 -36.50
C ASP A 168 -18.36 3.33 -35.88
N VAL A 169 -17.05 3.34 -36.13
CA VAL A 169 -16.12 2.28 -35.70
C VAL A 169 -16.10 2.12 -34.18
N LEU A 170 -16.04 3.23 -33.44
CA LEU A 170 -15.90 3.22 -31.99
C LEU A 170 -17.14 2.63 -31.31
N ARG A 171 -18.33 3.07 -31.75
CA ARG A 171 -19.61 2.51 -31.31
C ARG A 171 -19.79 1.07 -31.75
N GLY A 172 -19.41 0.74 -32.98
CA GLY A 172 -19.46 -0.62 -33.53
C GLY A 172 -18.68 -1.62 -32.67
N VAL A 173 -17.40 -1.31 -32.41
CA VAL A 173 -16.52 -2.12 -31.55
C VAL A 173 -17.08 -2.20 -30.12
N TYR A 174 -17.53 -1.09 -29.55
CA TYR A 174 -18.14 -1.08 -28.21
C TYR A 174 -19.37 -2.01 -28.12
N ASN A 175 -20.25 -2.00 -29.13
CA ASN A 175 -21.43 -2.87 -29.17
C ASN A 175 -21.06 -4.36 -29.26
N LEU A 176 -20.02 -4.72 -30.02
CA LEU A 176 -19.51 -6.10 -30.05
C LEU A 176 -18.99 -6.54 -28.68
N VAL A 177 -18.25 -5.65 -28.00
CA VAL A 177 -17.76 -5.88 -26.63
C VAL A 177 -18.92 -5.99 -25.65
N LYS A 178 -19.96 -5.15 -25.75
CA LYS A 178 -21.17 -5.22 -24.91
C LYS A 178 -21.90 -6.58 -25.03
N GLN A 179 -21.87 -7.17 -26.22
CA GLN A 179 -22.39 -8.51 -26.49
C GLN A 179 -21.46 -9.64 -26.03
N GLY A 180 -20.19 -9.34 -25.71
CA GLY A 180 -19.16 -10.32 -25.36
C GLY A 180 -18.64 -11.09 -26.57
N ARG A 181 -18.70 -10.49 -27.76
CA ARG A 181 -18.35 -11.12 -29.06
C ARG A 181 -17.01 -10.65 -29.63
N PHE A 182 -16.25 -9.84 -28.90
CA PHE A 182 -14.98 -9.29 -29.37
C PHE A 182 -13.90 -9.56 -28.32
N ASP A 183 -12.76 -10.09 -28.75
CA ASP A 183 -11.74 -10.59 -27.83
C ASP A 183 -10.86 -9.47 -27.27
N CYS A 184 -10.50 -9.58 -25.98
CA CYS A 184 -9.68 -8.56 -25.32
C CYS A 184 -8.25 -8.53 -25.87
N ASP A 185 -7.76 -9.69 -26.31
CA ASP A 185 -6.45 -9.96 -26.88
C ASP A 185 -6.50 -10.16 -28.41
N ALA A 186 -7.58 -9.70 -29.06
CA ALA A 186 -7.67 -9.71 -30.52
C ALA A 186 -6.45 -9.03 -31.16
N THR A 187 -5.92 -9.66 -32.21
CA THR A 187 -4.80 -9.15 -33.02
C THR A 187 -5.15 -9.20 -34.50
N GLU A 188 -4.34 -8.54 -35.33
CA GLU A 188 -4.56 -8.48 -36.79
C GLU A 188 -5.99 -8.04 -37.12
N ILE A 189 -6.43 -6.97 -36.49
CA ILE A 189 -7.79 -6.43 -36.67
C ILE A 189 -7.81 -5.65 -37.98
N ILE A 190 -8.67 -6.07 -38.90
CA ILE A 190 -8.82 -5.47 -40.23
C ILE A 190 -10.25 -4.93 -40.36
N TYR A 191 -10.36 -3.72 -40.91
CA TYR A 191 -11.61 -3.03 -41.14
C TYR A 191 -11.85 -2.90 -42.66
N GLU A 192 -12.84 -3.61 -43.17
CA GLU A 192 -13.20 -3.67 -44.59
C GLU A 192 -14.47 -2.84 -44.82
N ARG A 193 -14.44 -1.90 -45.76
CA ARG A 193 -15.64 -1.26 -46.34
C ARG A 193 -15.86 -1.83 -47.74
N ALA A 194 -17.09 -1.80 -48.25
CA ALA A 194 -17.49 -2.48 -49.50
C ALA A 194 -16.62 -2.19 -50.75
N LEU A 195 -15.74 -1.18 -50.74
CA LEU A 195 -14.93 -0.77 -51.87
C LEU A 195 -13.42 -0.55 -51.57
N GLU A 196 -12.98 -0.46 -50.30
CA GLU A 196 -11.58 -0.16 -49.89
C GLU A 196 -11.28 -0.66 -48.46
N ASP A 197 -10.00 -0.98 -48.18
CA ASP A 197 -9.48 -1.20 -46.82
C ASP A 197 -9.43 0.15 -46.08
N CYS A 198 -10.07 0.23 -44.92
CA CYS A 198 -10.06 1.44 -44.08
C CYS A 198 -9.19 1.22 -42.84
N SER A 199 -8.53 2.28 -42.36
CA SER A 199 -7.47 2.14 -41.36
C SER A 199 -7.96 1.70 -39.97
N GLY A 200 -9.27 1.72 -39.71
CA GLY A 200 -9.83 1.37 -38.40
C GLY A 200 -9.50 2.37 -37.30
N ASP A 201 -8.81 3.44 -37.67
CA ASP A 201 -8.40 4.51 -36.79
C ASP A 201 -9.63 5.27 -36.32
N VAL A 202 -9.66 5.55 -35.03
CA VAL A 202 -10.62 6.49 -34.50
C VAL A 202 -10.24 7.86 -35.06
N ASP A 203 -11.14 8.46 -35.84
CA ASP A 203 -11.02 9.86 -36.20
C ASP A 203 -11.08 10.68 -34.90
N GLN A 204 -9.91 11.15 -34.46
CA GLN A 204 -9.78 11.96 -33.25
C GLN A 204 -10.51 13.30 -33.39
N SER A 205 -10.90 13.69 -34.62
CA SER A 205 -11.75 14.85 -34.90
C SER A 205 -13.24 14.52 -34.91
N SER A 206 -13.62 13.25 -34.75
CA SER A 206 -15.03 12.83 -34.68
C SER A 206 -15.70 13.44 -33.46
N ALA A 207 -16.92 13.96 -33.67
CA ALA A 207 -17.75 14.50 -32.59
C ALA A 207 -17.99 13.48 -31.47
N LEU A 208 -17.99 12.18 -31.78
CA LEU A 208 -18.16 11.13 -30.77
C LEU A 208 -16.91 10.98 -29.88
N PHE A 209 -15.71 11.04 -30.47
CA PHE A 209 -14.45 10.93 -29.74
C PHE A 209 -14.23 12.14 -28.84
N GLU A 210 -14.44 13.35 -29.36
CA GLU A 210 -14.30 14.57 -28.55
C GLU A 210 -15.34 14.62 -27.43
N ARG A 211 -16.59 14.21 -27.67
CA ARG A 211 -17.59 14.08 -26.60
C ARG A 211 -17.18 13.08 -25.52
N LEU A 212 -16.58 11.96 -25.90
CA LEU A 212 -16.06 10.98 -24.95
C LEU A 212 -14.91 11.57 -24.14
N LYS A 213 -13.94 12.21 -24.82
CA LYS A 213 -12.78 12.87 -24.22
C LYS A 213 -13.18 13.94 -23.19
N ASP A 214 -14.14 14.80 -23.54
CA ASP A 214 -14.68 15.81 -22.64
C ASP A 214 -15.36 15.20 -21.42
N SER A 215 -16.12 14.12 -21.63
CA SER A 215 -16.86 13.45 -20.55
C SER A 215 -15.93 12.76 -19.55
N ILE A 216 -14.83 12.16 -20.01
CA ILE A 216 -13.86 11.48 -19.11
C ILE A 216 -12.90 12.45 -18.43
N ARG A 217 -12.66 13.65 -19.00
CA ARG A 217 -11.65 14.60 -18.50
C ARG A 217 -11.85 14.93 -17.02
N ASN A 218 -13.09 15.17 -16.63
CA ASN A 218 -13.46 15.54 -15.25
C ASN A 218 -13.30 14.39 -14.26
N GLU A 219 -13.32 13.15 -14.73
CA GLU A 219 -13.21 11.96 -13.88
C GLU A 219 -11.73 11.61 -13.59
N LEU A 220 -10.80 12.07 -14.42
CA LEU A 220 -9.37 11.73 -14.36
C LEU A 220 -8.52 12.72 -13.54
N ASP A 221 -9.14 13.64 -12.79
CA ASP A 221 -8.44 14.54 -11.87
C ASP A 221 -8.22 13.89 -10.50
N CYS A 222 -6.98 14.00 -10.02
CA CYS A 222 -6.59 13.55 -8.68
C CYS A 222 -7.22 14.46 -7.63
N GLN A 223 -7.98 13.90 -6.70
CA GLN A 223 -8.68 14.66 -5.64
C GLN A 223 -7.74 15.22 -4.55
N VAL A 224 -6.42 15.21 -4.77
CA VAL A 224 -5.41 15.74 -3.84
C VAL A 224 -4.68 16.91 -4.46
N CYS A 225 -4.13 16.74 -5.66
CA CYS A 225 -3.45 17.82 -6.38
C CYS A 225 -4.38 18.60 -7.33
N TYR A 226 -5.59 18.11 -7.58
CA TYR A 226 -6.59 18.70 -8.49
C TYR A 226 -6.11 18.87 -9.94
N SER A 227 -5.16 18.03 -10.35
CA SER A 227 -4.64 17.92 -11.72
C SER A 227 -4.86 16.50 -12.23
N LEU A 228 -4.64 16.28 -13.54
CA LEU A 228 -4.70 14.96 -14.15
C LEU A 228 -3.85 13.95 -13.36
N ILE A 229 -4.39 12.74 -13.19
CA ILE A 229 -3.70 11.69 -12.44
C ILE A 229 -2.47 11.22 -13.22
N THR A 230 -1.29 11.44 -12.62
CA THR A 230 0.01 10.93 -13.07
C THR A 230 0.47 9.78 -12.16
N ASP A 231 0.96 8.68 -12.74
CA ASP A 231 1.30 7.45 -12.00
C ASP A 231 0.12 6.99 -11.10
N PRO A 232 -1.01 6.57 -11.72
CA PRO A 232 -2.24 6.26 -11.01
C PRO A 232 -2.06 5.06 -10.07
N LEU A 233 -2.23 5.32 -8.77
CA LEU A 233 -2.24 4.31 -7.72
C LEU A 233 -3.65 4.16 -7.16
N THR A 234 -4.20 2.96 -7.28
CA THR A 234 -5.50 2.62 -6.70
C THR A 234 -5.31 2.02 -5.32
N THR A 235 -5.87 2.70 -4.32
CA THR A 235 -5.83 2.31 -2.91
C THR A 235 -6.69 1.07 -2.63
N PRO A 236 -6.51 0.34 -1.52
CA PRO A 236 -7.31 -0.85 -1.19
C PRO A 236 -8.79 -0.52 -1.00
N CYS A 237 -9.11 0.72 -0.63
CA CYS A 237 -10.48 1.19 -0.54
C CYS A 237 -11.14 1.45 -1.92
N GLY A 238 -10.35 1.46 -3.00
CA GLY A 238 -10.83 1.55 -4.38
C GLY A 238 -10.67 2.89 -5.08
N HIS A 239 -10.21 3.93 -4.35
CA HIS A 239 -9.98 5.26 -4.91
C HIS A 239 -8.59 5.36 -5.53
N THR A 240 -8.48 6.11 -6.63
CA THR A 240 -7.25 6.29 -7.40
C THR A 240 -6.72 7.71 -7.25
N PHE A 241 -5.40 7.84 -7.03
CA PHE A 241 -4.70 9.12 -6.90
C PHE A 241 -3.34 9.02 -7.60
N CYS A 242 -2.61 10.14 -7.74
CA CYS A 242 -1.19 10.06 -8.09
C CYS A 242 -0.41 9.36 -6.97
N ARG A 243 0.55 8.50 -7.30
CA ARG A 243 1.41 7.83 -6.29
C ARG A 243 2.07 8.82 -5.34
N GLY A 244 2.64 9.91 -5.87
CA GLY A 244 3.25 10.97 -5.06
C GLY A 244 2.26 11.59 -4.07
N CYS A 245 1.00 11.80 -4.46
CA CYS A 245 -0.03 12.30 -3.55
C CYS A 245 -0.34 11.31 -2.43
N VAL A 246 -0.36 10.00 -2.71
CA VAL A 246 -0.56 8.98 -1.67
C VAL A 246 0.62 8.94 -0.71
N VAL A 247 1.87 9.08 -1.20
CA VAL A 247 3.06 9.20 -0.33
C VAL A 247 2.89 10.37 0.64
N THR A 248 2.54 11.56 0.14
CA THR A 248 2.30 12.74 0.98
C THR A 248 1.16 12.54 1.97
N ILE A 249 0.07 11.87 1.59
CA ILE A 249 -1.02 11.54 2.53
C ILE A 249 -0.48 10.69 3.69
N LEU A 250 0.28 9.64 3.39
CA LEU A 250 0.80 8.68 4.37
C LEU A 250 1.83 9.30 5.34
N ASP A 251 2.43 10.44 4.99
CA ASP A 251 3.28 11.24 5.89
C ASP A 251 2.49 11.95 7.01
N HIS A 252 1.17 12.08 6.85
CA HIS A 252 0.30 12.81 7.78
C HIS A 252 -0.84 11.97 8.35
N SER A 253 -1.40 11.04 7.57
CA SER A 253 -2.52 10.19 7.97
C SER A 253 -2.55 8.90 7.15
N ASP A 254 -3.04 7.81 7.75
CA ASP A 254 -3.26 6.55 7.03
C ASP A 254 -4.72 6.41 6.56
N LEU A 255 -5.44 7.51 6.33
CA LEU A 255 -6.85 7.51 5.93
C LEU A 255 -7.03 8.04 4.51
N CYS A 256 -7.92 7.40 3.74
CA CYS A 256 -8.30 7.88 2.41
C CYS A 256 -8.98 9.27 2.49
N PRO A 257 -8.55 10.27 1.70
CA PRO A 257 -9.18 11.60 1.69
C PRO A 257 -10.66 11.59 1.30
N ILE A 258 -11.08 10.62 0.48
CA ILE A 258 -12.44 10.54 -0.06
C ILE A 258 -13.36 9.79 0.90
N CYS A 259 -12.99 8.58 1.33
CA CYS A 259 -13.89 7.71 2.12
C CYS A 259 -13.46 7.48 3.57
N ARG A 260 -12.33 8.05 4.00
CA ARG A 260 -11.78 7.95 5.37
C ARG A 260 -11.50 6.53 5.88
N ARG A 261 -11.49 5.52 4.99
CA ARG A 261 -11.02 4.16 5.31
C ARG A 261 -9.50 4.13 5.41
N LYS A 262 -8.97 3.25 6.26
CA LYS A 262 -7.51 3.04 6.39
C LYS A 262 -6.91 2.55 5.07
N LEU A 263 -5.75 3.09 4.69
CA LEU A 263 -5.05 2.70 3.46
C LEU A 263 -4.17 1.48 3.70
N ASN A 264 -3.49 1.36 4.84
CA ASN A 264 -2.60 0.24 5.19
C ASN A 264 -1.52 -0.01 4.11
N MET A 265 -1.03 1.04 3.44
CA MET A 265 -0.06 0.92 2.32
C MET A 265 1.30 1.57 2.61
N SER A 266 1.56 2.04 3.84
CA SER A 266 2.81 2.75 4.17
C SER A 266 4.08 1.97 3.81
N SER A 267 4.07 0.64 3.94
CA SER A 267 5.22 -0.22 3.62
C SER A 267 5.20 -0.82 2.22
N THR A 268 4.07 -0.77 1.50
CA THR A 268 3.95 -1.36 0.14
C THR A 268 3.86 -0.33 -0.96
N ILE A 269 3.72 0.97 -0.65
CA ILE A 269 3.43 2.00 -1.66
C ILE A 269 4.39 2.00 -2.85
N ASN A 270 5.68 1.68 -2.67
CA ASN A 270 6.64 1.66 -3.77
C ASN A 270 6.55 0.38 -4.63
N SER A 271 6.03 -0.73 -4.07
CA SER A 271 5.83 -1.99 -4.78
C SER A 271 4.42 -2.14 -5.36
N GLU A 272 3.46 -1.29 -4.97
CA GLU A 272 2.10 -1.32 -5.51
C GLU A 272 2.08 -1.05 -7.02
N PRO A 273 1.42 -1.90 -7.83
CA PRO A 273 1.40 -1.75 -9.27
C PRO A 273 0.59 -0.53 -9.70
N VAL A 274 1.11 0.17 -10.71
CA VAL A 274 0.39 1.25 -11.43
C VAL A 274 -0.92 0.69 -11.98
N ASN A 275 -1.99 1.47 -11.89
CA ASN A 275 -3.23 1.15 -12.60
C ASN A 275 -3.05 1.43 -14.09
N LYS A 276 -2.57 0.41 -14.82
CA LYS A 276 -2.26 0.52 -16.25
C LYS A 276 -3.44 1.01 -17.08
N ARG A 277 -4.67 0.54 -16.80
CA ARG A 277 -5.86 0.96 -17.56
C ARG A 277 -6.10 2.47 -17.47
N ILE A 278 -5.96 3.04 -16.27
CA ILE A 278 -6.07 4.49 -16.07
C ILE A 278 -4.88 5.22 -16.68
N SER A 279 -3.67 4.69 -16.53
CA SER A 279 -2.46 5.29 -17.12
C SER A 279 -2.59 5.38 -18.64
N ASP A 280 -2.99 4.29 -19.29
CA ASP A 280 -3.17 4.19 -20.74
C ASP A 280 -4.30 5.10 -21.22
N LEU A 281 -5.43 5.20 -20.49
CA LEU A 281 -6.50 6.15 -20.82
C LEU A 281 -6.01 7.60 -20.76
N THR A 282 -5.32 7.95 -19.69
CA THR A 282 -4.80 9.29 -19.50
C THR A 282 -3.75 9.66 -20.56
N GLU A 283 -2.86 8.73 -20.93
CA GLU A 283 -1.89 8.92 -22.00
C GLU A 283 -2.54 9.00 -23.39
N LEU A 284 -3.59 8.21 -23.67
CA LEU A 284 -4.29 8.24 -24.96
C LEU A 284 -5.03 9.55 -25.21
N PHE A 285 -5.67 10.13 -24.20
CA PHE A 285 -6.49 11.34 -24.36
C PHE A 285 -5.77 12.65 -24.04
N PHE A 286 -4.75 12.63 -23.17
CA PHE A 286 -4.14 13.82 -22.57
C PHE A 286 -2.61 13.75 -22.48
N SER A 287 -1.95 13.14 -23.48
CA SER A 287 -0.49 12.93 -23.51
C SER A 287 0.32 14.20 -23.28
N GLU A 288 -0.04 15.32 -23.93
CA GLU A 288 0.67 16.59 -23.84
C GLU A 288 0.62 17.17 -22.42
N GLN A 289 -0.57 17.20 -21.80
CA GLN A 289 -0.75 17.71 -20.45
C GLN A 289 0.03 16.85 -19.43
N ILE A 290 0.05 15.53 -19.62
CA ILE A 290 0.78 14.59 -18.77
C ILE A 290 2.28 14.74 -18.93
N ALA A 291 2.78 14.94 -20.15
CA ALA A 291 4.19 15.20 -20.40
C ALA A 291 4.64 16.48 -19.69
N SER A 292 3.87 17.57 -19.82
CA SER A 292 4.15 18.84 -19.14
C SER A 292 4.16 18.68 -17.61
N GLN A 293 3.19 17.97 -17.03
CA GLN A 293 3.13 17.75 -15.59
C GLN A 293 4.26 16.84 -15.08
N ARG A 294 4.67 15.83 -15.85
CA ARG A 294 5.84 14.99 -15.50
C ARG A 294 7.12 15.82 -15.45
N GLN A 295 7.27 16.77 -16.36
CA GLN A 295 8.43 17.66 -16.40
C GLN A 295 8.48 18.58 -15.18
N SER A 296 7.36 19.23 -14.82
CA SER A 296 7.32 20.10 -13.62
C SER A 296 7.62 19.33 -12.33
N LEU A 297 7.08 18.11 -12.20
CA LEU A 297 7.35 17.25 -11.03
C LEU A 297 8.82 16.80 -10.95
N ALA A 298 9.47 16.56 -12.09
CA ALA A 298 10.89 16.20 -12.12
C ALA A 298 11.80 17.36 -11.71
N GLU A 299 11.44 18.60 -12.06
CA GLU A 299 12.16 19.81 -11.66
C GLU A 299 12.02 20.10 -10.16
N GLU A 300 10.84 19.83 -9.58
CA GLU A 300 10.58 19.95 -8.13
C GLU A 300 11.29 18.88 -7.27
N GLN A 301 11.62 17.70 -7.82
CA GLN A 301 12.26 16.57 -7.13
C GLN A 301 13.80 16.56 -7.19
N SER A 302 14.44 17.73 -7.23
CA SER A 302 15.88 17.88 -7.50
C SER A 302 16.87 17.49 -6.37
N ASP A 303 16.43 16.86 -5.27
CA ASP A 303 17.35 16.19 -4.33
C ASP A 303 16.75 14.90 -3.71
N PRO A 304 16.90 13.75 -4.38
CA PRO A 304 16.43 12.46 -3.86
C PRO A 304 17.27 11.89 -2.70
N ASP A 305 18.42 12.49 -2.34
CA ASP A 305 19.33 11.98 -1.29
C ASP A 305 19.18 12.72 0.06
N ALA A 306 18.44 13.83 0.09
CA ALA A 306 18.08 14.54 1.31
C ALA A 306 16.95 13.84 2.08
N GLY A 307 17.23 12.65 2.65
CA GLY A 307 16.32 12.00 3.59
C GLY A 307 15.82 12.97 4.68
N THR A 308 14.61 12.74 5.22
CA THR A 308 13.94 13.68 6.13
C THR A 308 14.84 14.08 7.31
N VAL A 309 15.04 15.38 7.50
CA VAL A 309 15.85 15.94 8.60
C VAL A 309 14.92 16.42 9.71
N LEU A 310 15.18 16.02 10.95
CA LEU A 310 14.31 16.32 12.09
C LEU A 310 15.14 16.74 13.32
N PRO A 311 14.76 17.81 14.04
CA PRO A 311 15.35 18.09 15.35
C PRO A 311 14.99 16.98 16.35
N LEU A 312 15.96 16.53 17.14
CA LEU A 312 15.85 15.42 18.07
C LEU A 312 15.85 15.89 19.52
N PHE A 313 14.78 15.55 20.24
CA PHE A 313 14.65 15.69 21.68
C PHE A 313 15.09 14.39 22.36
N VAL A 314 16.18 14.45 23.12
CA VAL A 314 16.75 13.27 23.80
C VAL A 314 16.23 13.23 25.23
N ASN A 315 15.32 12.30 25.53
CA ASN A 315 14.75 12.14 26.88
C ASN A 315 14.23 10.72 27.12
N SER A 316 12.92 10.55 27.36
CA SER A 316 12.23 9.28 27.60
C SER A 316 11.69 8.66 26.31
N LEU A 317 11.14 7.44 26.40
CA LEU A 317 10.43 6.84 25.28
C LEU A 317 9.09 7.56 25.02
N SER A 318 8.66 7.47 23.77
CA SER A 318 7.30 7.76 23.32
C SER A 318 6.92 6.69 22.30
N PHE A 319 5.61 6.54 22.03
CA PHE A 319 5.10 5.49 21.16
C PHE A 319 4.12 6.05 20.12
N PRO A 320 4.00 5.39 18.95
CA PRO A 320 3.02 5.78 17.94
C PRO A 320 1.60 5.82 18.49
N SER A 321 0.81 6.79 18.03
CA SER A 321 -0.57 7.04 18.44
C SER A 321 -0.76 7.33 19.94
N MET A 322 0.32 7.47 20.71
CA MET A 322 0.26 7.72 22.15
C MET A 322 0.56 9.19 22.45
N PRO A 323 -0.20 9.81 23.38
CA PRO A 323 0.06 11.18 23.80
C PRO A 323 1.34 11.28 24.63
N THR A 324 2.07 12.37 24.44
CA THR A 324 3.28 12.72 25.18
C THR A 324 3.16 14.13 25.73
N PHE A 325 3.29 14.27 27.05
CA PHE A 325 3.23 15.54 27.76
C PHE A 325 4.64 15.96 28.18
N LEU A 326 5.10 17.12 27.71
CA LEU A 326 6.46 17.59 27.95
C LEU A 326 6.45 18.97 28.58
N ARG A 327 7.32 19.16 29.58
CA ARG A 327 7.69 20.48 30.09
C ARG A 327 9.08 20.82 29.57
N ILE A 328 9.15 21.81 28.70
CA ILE A 328 10.40 22.24 28.07
C ILE A 328 10.95 23.44 28.83
N PHE A 329 12.16 23.30 29.34
CA PHE A 329 12.81 24.34 30.14
C PHE A 329 14.30 24.51 29.85
N GLU A 330 14.97 23.52 29.25
CA GLU A 330 16.37 23.65 28.85
C GLU A 330 16.51 24.64 27.68
N PRO A 331 17.43 25.63 27.74
CA PRO A 331 17.53 26.69 26.73
C PRO A 331 17.64 26.19 25.28
N ARG A 332 18.45 25.15 25.05
CA ARG A 332 18.61 24.50 23.73
C ARG A 332 17.30 23.96 23.16
N TYR A 333 16.47 23.36 24.02
CA TYR A 333 15.20 22.77 23.61
C TYR A 333 14.09 23.82 23.54
N CYS A 334 14.16 24.89 24.33
CA CYS A 334 13.28 26.04 24.16
C CYS A 334 13.46 26.67 22.76
N LEU A 335 14.72 26.83 22.31
CA LEU A 335 15.02 27.29 20.95
C LEU A 335 14.55 26.28 19.89
N MET A 336 14.84 25.00 20.08
CA MET A 336 14.40 23.93 19.18
C MET A 336 12.88 23.96 18.98
N ILE A 337 12.10 24.01 20.06
CA ILE A 337 10.63 24.00 19.99
C ILE A 337 10.10 25.27 19.34
N ARG A 338 10.71 26.44 19.60
CA ARG A 338 10.32 27.67 18.92
C ARG A 338 10.42 27.52 17.40
N ARG A 339 11.53 26.96 16.90
CA ARG A 339 11.72 26.66 15.46
C ARG A 339 10.72 25.62 14.94
N VAL A 340 10.43 24.59 15.74
CA VAL A 340 9.39 23.59 15.40
C VAL A 340 8.02 24.25 15.24
N MET A 341 7.67 25.21 16.10
CA MET A 341 6.38 25.93 16.01
C MET A 341 6.30 26.91 14.84
N GLU A 342 7.45 27.39 14.34
CA GLU A 342 7.57 28.20 13.12
C GLU A 342 7.42 27.33 11.85
N SER A 343 7.73 26.03 11.92
CA SER A 343 7.51 25.08 10.82
C SER A 343 6.02 24.78 10.59
N ARG A 344 5.64 24.51 9.33
CA ARG A 344 4.27 24.06 8.99
C ARG A 344 3.90 22.74 9.65
N GLU A 345 4.85 21.80 9.74
CA GLU A 345 4.56 20.44 10.20
C GLU A 345 4.48 20.33 11.73
N ARG A 346 5.17 21.20 12.47
CA ARG A 346 5.27 21.17 13.94
C ARG A 346 5.69 19.80 14.48
N LYS A 347 6.60 19.15 13.75
CA LYS A 347 7.13 17.82 14.07
C LYS A 347 8.54 17.92 14.64
N PHE A 348 8.86 17.02 15.56
CA PHE A 348 10.21 16.79 16.07
C PHE A 348 10.38 15.32 16.45
N GLY A 349 11.61 14.84 16.51
CA GLY A 349 11.92 13.45 16.83
C GLY A 349 12.13 13.27 18.32
N MET A 350 11.49 12.30 18.93
CA MET A 350 11.74 11.89 20.31
C MET A 350 12.61 10.63 20.32
N VAL A 351 13.76 10.68 20.99
CA VAL A 351 14.68 9.54 21.14
C VAL A 351 15.04 9.33 22.60
N MET A 352 15.15 8.06 23.02
CA MET A 352 15.54 7.71 24.38
C MET A 352 17.03 7.98 24.61
N TYR A 353 17.40 8.42 25.80
CA TYR A 353 18.82 8.56 26.17
C TYR A 353 19.56 7.21 26.21
N ASN A 354 20.74 7.14 25.58
CA ASN A 354 21.59 5.95 25.55
C ASN A 354 22.46 5.89 26.83
N ARG A 355 21.85 5.42 27.93
CA ARG A 355 22.51 5.35 29.25
C ARG A 355 23.81 4.55 29.27
N LEU A 356 23.89 3.53 28.42
CA LEU A 356 25.00 2.58 28.40
C LEU A 356 26.05 2.92 27.34
N GLY A 357 25.87 4.00 26.58
CA GLY A 357 26.79 4.40 25.50
C GLY A 357 27.02 3.31 24.46
N ARG A 358 26.04 2.40 24.26
CA ARG A 358 26.20 1.26 23.35
C ARG A 358 26.36 1.77 21.91
N PRO A 359 27.28 1.23 21.12
CA PRO A 359 27.35 1.52 19.70
C PRO A 359 26.14 0.93 18.96
N GLN A 360 25.62 1.64 17.95
CA GLN A 360 24.36 1.33 17.29
C GLN A 360 24.53 1.19 15.76
N GLY A 361 25.18 0.10 15.36
CA GLY A 361 25.50 -0.15 13.95
C GLY A 361 26.34 0.97 13.36
N GLN A 362 25.93 1.47 12.18
CA GLN A 362 26.64 2.54 11.47
C GLN A 362 26.55 3.91 12.15
N LEU A 363 25.57 4.12 13.05
CA LEU A 363 25.43 5.38 13.79
C LEU A 363 26.56 5.56 14.84
N GLY A 364 27.23 4.46 15.21
CA GLY A 364 28.28 4.47 16.22
C GLY A 364 27.73 4.71 17.63
N ALA A 365 28.58 5.24 18.52
CA ALA A 365 28.22 5.59 19.88
C ALA A 365 27.67 7.02 19.93
N THR A 366 26.38 7.15 20.24
CA THR A 366 25.68 8.43 20.38
C THR A 366 25.01 8.54 21.74
N GLN A 367 24.65 9.76 22.14
CA GLN A 367 24.00 10.06 23.42
C GLN A 367 22.54 9.56 23.49
N PHE A 368 21.98 9.10 22.36
CA PHE A 368 20.59 8.68 22.23
C PHE A 368 20.49 7.33 21.53
N MET A 369 19.39 6.62 21.75
CA MET A 369 19.07 5.36 21.10
C MET A 369 18.62 5.59 19.66
N GLN A 370 19.00 4.70 18.74
CA GLN A 370 18.87 4.88 17.29
C GLN A 370 17.42 4.98 16.83
N TYR A 371 16.50 4.25 17.45
CA TYR A 371 15.08 4.27 17.10
C TYR A 371 14.34 5.30 17.95
N GLY A 372 13.43 6.02 17.31
CA GLY A 372 12.63 7.06 17.92
C GLY A 372 11.23 7.16 17.31
N VAL A 373 10.46 8.12 17.80
CA VAL A 373 9.10 8.42 17.32
C VAL A 373 9.00 9.88 16.94
N VAL A 374 8.47 10.15 15.76
CA VAL A 374 8.11 11.50 15.33
C VAL A 374 6.92 11.94 16.16
N LEU A 375 7.06 13.05 16.87
CA LEU A 375 6.00 13.69 17.63
C LEU A 375 5.50 14.92 16.86
N ARG A 376 4.18 15.07 16.76
CA ARG A 376 3.54 16.30 16.27
C ARG A 376 2.96 17.07 17.44
N VAL A 377 3.29 18.35 17.56
CA VAL A 377 2.73 19.23 18.59
C VAL A 377 1.27 19.53 18.28
N GLU A 378 0.37 19.13 19.19
CA GLU A 378 -1.06 19.40 19.08
C GLU A 378 -1.48 20.60 19.93
N ARG A 379 -0.89 20.77 21.12
CA ARG A 379 -1.10 21.94 21.97
C ARG A 379 0.22 22.46 22.52
N PHE A 380 0.39 23.77 22.49
CA PHE A 380 1.58 24.49 22.97
C PHE A 380 1.15 25.61 23.92
N GLU A 381 1.71 25.62 25.13
CA GLU A 381 1.45 26.64 26.13
C GLU A 381 2.77 27.30 26.55
N PRO A 382 3.03 28.56 26.14
CA PRO A 382 4.22 29.27 26.56
C PRO A 382 4.14 29.64 28.03
N LEU A 383 5.28 29.58 28.72
CA LEU A 383 5.47 29.97 30.11
C LEU A 383 6.52 31.09 30.20
N PRO A 384 6.54 31.86 31.31
CA PRO A 384 7.55 32.91 31.52
C PRO A 384 8.98 32.37 31.44
N GLY A 385 9.87 33.14 30.81
CA GLY A 385 11.27 32.78 30.60
C GLY A 385 11.52 31.82 29.44
N GLY A 386 10.64 31.77 28.44
CA GLY A 386 10.80 30.94 27.24
C GLY A 386 10.53 29.45 27.44
N ARG A 387 10.09 29.06 28.63
CA ARG A 387 9.67 27.69 28.95
C ARG A 387 8.33 27.39 28.28
N SER A 388 7.98 26.11 28.14
CA SER A 388 6.67 25.73 27.59
C SER A 388 6.16 24.40 28.13
N LEU A 389 4.84 24.23 28.11
CA LEU A 389 4.18 22.94 28.20
C LEU A 389 3.71 22.53 26.80
N ILE A 390 3.96 21.28 26.45
CA ILE A 390 3.65 20.72 25.14
C ILE A 390 2.85 19.45 25.33
N PHE A 391 1.76 19.35 24.59
CA PHE A 391 1.07 18.11 24.32
C PHE A 391 1.33 17.73 22.86
N ALA A 392 1.94 16.58 22.67
CA ALA A 392 2.27 16.06 21.35
C ALA A 392 1.78 14.63 21.18
N MET A 393 1.47 14.25 19.94
CA MET A 393 1.00 12.92 19.58
C MET A 393 2.09 12.18 18.80
N GLY A 394 2.32 10.90 19.14
CA GLY A 394 3.19 10.02 18.37
C GLY A 394 2.61 9.74 16.98
N VAL A 395 3.39 10.01 15.94
CA VAL A 395 2.96 9.88 14.54
C VAL A 395 3.51 8.60 13.91
N SER A 396 4.83 8.47 13.84
CA SER A 396 5.50 7.37 13.15
C SER A 396 6.83 7.04 13.80
N ARG A 397 7.31 5.81 13.60
CA ARG A 397 8.63 5.40 14.06
C ARG A 397 9.68 5.78 13.03
N PHE A 398 10.88 5.99 13.50
CA PHE A 398 12.04 6.20 12.64
C PHE A 398 13.29 5.61 13.26
N LYS A 399 14.32 5.42 12.44
CA LYS A 399 15.70 5.20 12.87
C LYS A 399 16.59 6.34 12.39
N VAL A 400 17.49 6.79 13.25
CA VAL A 400 18.49 7.81 12.90
C VAL A 400 19.60 7.16 12.07
N ILE A 401 19.86 7.73 10.89
CA ILE A 401 20.94 7.28 9.99
C ILE A 401 22.22 8.07 10.28
N LYS A 402 22.09 9.39 10.37
CA LYS A 402 23.17 10.32 10.69
C LYS A 402 22.64 11.40 11.62
N SER A 403 23.50 11.96 12.45
CA SER A 403 23.13 13.10 13.30
C SER A 403 24.29 14.08 13.46
N HIS A 404 23.96 15.35 13.58
CA HIS A 404 24.88 16.41 13.95
C HIS A 404 24.25 17.29 15.04
N ILE A 405 25.00 18.23 15.58
CA ILE A 405 24.52 19.17 16.61
C ILE A 405 24.34 20.54 15.99
N VAL A 406 23.18 21.16 16.27
CA VAL A 406 22.86 22.54 15.87
C VAL A 406 22.39 23.25 17.13
N ASP A 407 23.04 24.35 17.49
CA ASP A 407 22.68 25.18 18.65
C ASP A 407 22.45 24.39 19.96
N GLY A 408 23.27 23.35 20.16
CA GLY A 408 23.27 22.53 21.38
C GLY A 408 22.24 21.39 21.42
N TYR A 409 21.39 21.22 20.41
CA TYR A 409 20.49 20.08 20.27
C TYR A 409 20.84 19.24 19.03
N HIS A 410 20.40 17.98 19.00
CA HIS A 410 20.69 17.07 17.90
C HIS A 410 19.74 17.31 16.74
N VAL A 411 20.25 17.22 15.51
CA VAL A 411 19.48 17.17 14.28
C VAL A 411 19.85 15.89 13.55
N GLY A 412 18.86 15.06 13.26
CA GLY A 412 19.05 13.74 12.67
C GLY A 412 18.50 13.66 11.26
N GLN A 413 19.26 13.07 10.35
CA GLN A 413 18.72 12.49 9.13
C GLN A 413 18.08 11.15 9.51
N ILE A 414 16.77 11.05 9.30
CA ILE A 414 15.98 9.92 9.76
C ILE A 414 15.47 9.08 8.59
N GLN A 415 15.32 7.78 8.84
CA GLN A 415 14.60 6.87 7.95
C GLN A 415 13.35 6.39 8.67
N ARG A 416 12.19 6.55 8.03
CA ARG A 416 10.92 6.05 8.53
C ARG A 416 10.96 4.52 8.71
N VAL A 417 10.32 4.03 9.75
CA VAL A 417 10.18 2.59 10.06
C VAL A 417 8.70 2.25 10.12
N ASP A 418 8.22 1.57 9.08
CA ASP A 418 6.84 1.09 8.98
C ASP A 418 6.75 -0.40 9.35
N ASP A 419 5.53 -0.87 9.55
CA ASP A 419 5.27 -2.30 9.74
C ASP A 419 5.49 -3.06 8.43
N ILE A 420 5.90 -4.32 8.51
CA ILE A 420 6.00 -5.19 7.33
C ILE A 420 4.64 -5.26 6.61
N PRO A 421 4.64 -5.50 5.29
CA PRO A 421 3.41 -5.72 4.54
C PRO A 421 2.54 -6.82 5.17
N ILE A 422 1.22 -6.66 5.09
CA ILE A 422 0.30 -7.63 5.70
C ILE A 422 0.49 -9.04 5.14
N ALA A 423 0.73 -9.18 3.83
CA ALA A 423 1.02 -10.48 3.24
C ALA A 423 2.26 -11.16 3.87
N GLU A 424 3.27 -10.39 4.28
CA GLU A 424 4.44 -10.91 5.00
C GLU A 424 4.09 -11.30 6.43
N GLU A 425 3.28 -10.49 7.13
CA GLU A 425 2.76 -10.80 8.47
C GLU A 425 1.97 -12.12 8.49
N GLU A 426 1.10 -12.34 7.49
CA GLU A 426 0.35 -13.58 7.30
C GLU A 426 1.28 -14.78 7.08
N ASN A 427 2.33 -14.61 6.28
CA ASN A 427 3.32 -15.65 6.02
C ASN A 427 4.11 -16.02 7.28
N LEU A 428 4.49 -15.03 8.09
CA LEU A 428 5.18 -15.25 9.37
C LEU A 428 4.32 -16.04 10.34
N GLU A 429 3.05 -15.65 10.52
CA GLU A 429 2.12 -16.40 11.38
C GLU A 429 1.95 -17.83 10.89
N SER A 430 1.66 -18.01 9.60
CA SER A 430 1.46 -19.33 9.01
C SER A 430 2.69 -20.22 9.16
N TRP A 431 3.89 -19.66 9.01
CA TRP A 431 5.13 -20.41 9.12
C TRP A 431 5.43 -20.83 10.57
N GLU A 432 5.34 -19.90 11.52
CA GLU A 432 5.65 -20.20 12.93
C GLU A 432 4.63 -21.15 13.57
N THR A 433 3.34 -20.97 13.28
CA THR A 433 2.27 -21.80 13.85
C THR A 433 2.25 -23.21 13.27
N SER A 434 2.78 -23.40 12.05
CA SER A 434 2.86 -24.72 11.39
C SER A 434 4.12 -25.51 11.75
N THR A 435 5.22 -24.83 12.07
CA THR A 435 6.55 -25.46 12.26
C THR A 435 6.77 -26.02 13.67
N ILE A 436 6.02 -25.58 14.69
CA ILE A 436 6.21 -26.01 16.08
C ILE A 436 5.16 -27.07 16.45
N PRO A 437 5.52 -28.37 16.47
CA PRO A 437 4.56 -29.44 16.69
C PRO A 437 4.37 -29.68 18.19
N HIS A 438 3.58 -28.85 18.87
CA HIS A 438 3.06 -29.18 20.21
C HIS A 438 1.74 -28.45 20.51
N ARG A 439 0.66 -28.87 19.86
CA ARG A 439 -0.67 -28.87 20.50
C ARG A 439 -0.75 -30.14 21.35
N SER A 440 -0.04 -30.20 22.47
CA SER A 440 -0.44 -31.12 23.53
C SER A 440 -1.72 -30.53 24.13
N THR A 441 -2.86 -31.18 23.87
CA THR A 441 -4.20 -30.83 24.38
C THR A 441 -4.27 -30.74 25.91
N GLU A 442 -3.18 -31.11 26.60
CA GLU A 442 -3.04 -31.15 28.06
C GLU A 442 -2.13 -30.05 28.65
N ALA A 443 -1.44 -29.24 27.83
CA ALA A 443 -0.59 -28.16 28.34
C ALA A 443 -1.42 -26.94 28.76
N ARG A 444 -1.17 -26.39 29.96
CA ARG A 444 -1.83 -25.15 30.41
C ARG A 444 -1.51 -24.00 29.44
N PRO A 445 -2.47 -23.12 29.09
CA PRO A 445 -2.24 -21.99 28.17
C PRO A 445 -1.04 -21.11 28.56
N SER A 446 -0.75 -21.00 29.87
CA SER A 446 0.36 -20.24 30.42
C SER A 446 1.77 -20.81 30.12
N GLN A 447 1.88 -22.05 29.60
CA GLN A 447 3.15 -22.75 29.36
C GLN A 447 3.45 -22.98 27.87
N GLN A 448 2.50 -22.71 26.98
CA GLN A 448 2.69 -22.89 25.54
C GLN A 448 3.76 -21.91 24.99
N PRO A 449 4.68 -22.32 24.10
CA PRO A 449 5.62 -21.39 23.46
C PRO A 449 4.88 -20.27 22.72
N LEU A 450 5.30 -19.00 22.89
CA LEU A 450 4.62 -17.86 22.26
C LEU A 450 4.61 -17.95 20.73
N ASP A 451 5.68 -18.50 20.13
CA ASP A 451 5.79 -18.67 18.68
C ASP A 451 4.76 -19.65 18.11
N SER A 452 4.26 -20.58 18.92
CA SER A 452 3.23 -21.53 18.51
C SER A 452 1.80 -20.98 18.62
N MET A 453 1.61 -19.82 19.26
CA MET A 453 0.29 -19.19 19.40
C MET A 453 -0.02 -18.38 18.14
N SER A 454 -1.25 -18.41 17.66
CA SER A 454 -1.73 -17.51 16.61
C SER A 454 -1.65 -16.05 17.05
N THR A 455 -1.66 -15.12 16.08
CA THR A 455 -1.53 -13.68 16.38
C THR A 455 -2.71 -13.20 17.22
N GLN A 456 -3.91 -13.73 16.96
CA GLN A 456 -5.09 -13.46 17.76
C GLN A 456 -5.01 -14.05 19.17
N GLU A 457 -4.44 -15.24 19.35
CA GLU A 457 -4.22 -15.82 20.69
C GLU A 457 -3.20 -15.00 21.51
N LEU A 458 -2.14 -14.48 20.88
CA LEU A 458 -1.17 -13.58 21.53
C LEU A 458 -1.85 -12.29 22.01
N PHE A 459 -2.68 -11.69 21.14
CA PHE A 459 -3.46 -10.52 21.50
C PHE A 459 -4.44 -10.81 22.64
N GLN A 460 -5.15 -11.93 22.57
CA GLN A 460 -6.11 -12.34 23.60
C GLN A 460 -5.44 -12.56 24.96
N LEU A 461 -4.25 -13.17 24.99
CA LEU A 461 -3.44 -13.31 26.21
C LEU A 461 -3.13 -11.96 26.85
N GLY A 462 -2.77 -10.96 26.03
CA GLY A 462 -2.54 -9.59 26.51
C GLY A 462 -3.80 -8.95 27.09
N LEU A 463 -4.94 -9.08 26.41
CA LEU A 463 -6.22 -8.55 26.88
C LEU A 463 -6.65 -9.19 28.21
N ASP A 464 -6.52 -10.51 28.33
CA ASP A 464 -6.92 -11.23 29.54
C ASP A 464 -6.01 -10.90 30.72
N PHE A 465 -4.71 -10.73 30.48
CA PHE A 465 -3.78 -10.20 31.48
C PHE A 465 -4.24 -8.84 32.01
N VAL A 466 -4.55 -7.88 31.13
CA VAL A 466 -4.98 -6.54 31.54
C VAL A 466 -6.31 -6.57 32.29
N ARG A 467 -7.29 -7.35 31.81
CA ARG A 467 -8.60 -7.50 32.48
C ARG A 467 -8.46 -8.09 33.88
N LYS A 468 -7.65 -9.13 34.04
CA LYS A 468 -7.33 -9.73 35.34
C LYS A 468 -6.73 -8.70 36.29
N ARG A 469 -5.73 -7.95 35.83
CA ARG A 469 -5.06 -6.89 36.62
C ARG A 469 -5.99 -5.75 37.00
N ARG A 470 -6.95 -5.42 36.15
CA ARG A 470 -7.99 -4.45 36.45
C ARG A 470 -8.89 -4.94 37.58
N GLY A 471 -9.29 -6.21 37.54
CA GLY A 471 -10.07 -6.86 38.59
C GLY A 471 -9.35 -6.92 39.94
N GLU A 472 -8.02 -7.05 39.92
CA GLU A 472 -7.15 -7.02 41.11
C GLU A 472 -6.84 -5.60 41.61
N GLY A 473 -7.32 -4.54 40.94
CA GLY A 473 -7.13 -3.15 41.37
C GLY A 473 -5.71 -2.61 41.13
N ALA A 474 -5.03 -3.08 40.07
CA ALA A 474 -3.68 -2.63 39.74
C ALA A 474 -3.59 -1.10 39.55
N ARG A 475 -2.69 -0.44 40.29
CA ARG A 475 -2.57 1.04 40.31
C ARG A 475 -2.28 1.68 38.96
N TRP A 476 -1.59 0.96 38.08
CA TRP A 476 -1.26 1.42 36.74
C TRP A 476 -2.45 1.37 35.75
N LEU A 477 -3.60 0.83 36.17
CA LEU A 477 -4.89 0.88 35.48
C LEU A 477 -5.89 1.83 36.16
N HIS A 478 -5.43 2.71 37.04
CA HIS A 478 -6.28 3.69 37.71
C HIS A 478 -6.98 4.60 36.68
N PRO A 479 -8.23 5.05 36.91
CA PRO A 479 -8.99 5.86 35.95
C PRO A 479 -8.25 7.08 35.40
N ARG A 480 -7.42 7.75 36.23
CA ARG A 480 -6.59 8.89 35.77
C ARG A 480 -5.55 8.52 34.70
N VAL A 481 -5.02 7.29 34.72
CA VAL A 481 -4.10 6.80 33.69
C VAL A 481 -4.88 6.56 32.39
N LEU A 482 -6.05 5.93 32.49
CA LEU A 482 -6.93 5.70 31.34
C LEU A 482 -7.49 6.99 30.74
N MET A 483 -7.70 8.03 31.55
CA MET A 483 -8.04 9.37 31.05
C MET A 483 -6.92 9.98 30.20
N ALA A 484 -5.66 9.62 30.46
CA ALA A 484 -4.52 10.15 29.72
C ALA A 484 -4.25 9.35 28.42
N TYR A 485 -4.39 8.02 28.46
CA TYR A 485 -3.99 7.13 27.34
C TYR A 485 -5.15 6.43 26.62
N GLY A 486 -6.38 6.62 27.10
CA GLY A 486 -7.57 5.93 26.61
C GLY A 486 -7.77 4.53 27.21
N ASP A 487 -8.91 3.94 26.85
CA ASP A 487 -9.26 2.55 27.18
C ASP A 487 -8.42 1.54 26.38
N ILE A 488 -8.53 0.26 26.75
CA ILE A 488 -7.81 -0.86 26.13
C ILE A 488 -8.13 -0.91 24.62
N PRO A 489 -7.13 -0.79 23.72
CA PRO A 489 -7.36 -0.84 22.28
C PRO A 489 -7.91 -2.18 21.82
N SER A 490 -8.83 -2.15 20.85
CA SER A 490 -9.34 -3.35 20.16
C SER A 490 -8.46 -3.79 18.97
N ASP A 491 -7.57 -2.92 18.50
CA ASP A 491 -6.67 -3.16 17.38
C ASP A 491 -5.36 -3.81 17.88
N PRO A 492 -5.01 -5.03 17.43
CA PRO A 492 -3.78 -5.71 17.82
C PRO A 492 -2.51 -4.91 17.51
N ALA A 493 -2.52 -4.05 16.49
CA ALA A 493 -1.36 -3.21 16.15
C ALA A 493 -1.13 -2.08 17.16
N GLN A 494 -2.19 -1.59 17.80
CA GLN A 494 -2.16 -0.46 18.74
C GLN A 494 -1.96 -0.91 20.20
N PHE A 495 -2.46 -2.09 20.54
CA PHE A 495 -2.41 -2.62 21.91
C PHE A 495 -0.99 -2.63 22.52
N PRO A 496 0.08 -3.05 21.82
CA PRO A 496 1.42 -3.03 22.39
C PRO A 496 1.92 -1.64 22.80
N TRP A 497 1.59 -0.61 22.01
CA TRP A 497 1.97 0.78 22.29
C TRP A 497 1.27 1.30 23.54
N TRP A 498 -0.04 1.07 23.61
CA TRP A 498 -0.85 1.43 24.78
C TRP A 498 -0.36 0.72 26.04
N LEU A 499 -0.09 -0.59 25.96
CA LEU A 499 0.39 -1.36 27.10
C LEU A 499 1.75 -0.84 27.59
N ALA A 500 2.66 -0.46 26.68
CA ALA A 500 3.96 0.11 27.04
C ALA A 500 3.87 1.45 27.78
N CYS A 501 2.82 2.24 27.51
CA CYS A 501 2.54 3.50 28.22
C CYS A 501 2.03 3.26 29.65
N VAL A 502 1.19 2.25 29.87
CA VAL A 502 0.53 2.03 31.17
C VAL A 502 1.26 1.02 32.05
N PHE A 503 1.88 -0.02 31.48
CA PHE A 503 2.43 -1.13 32.25
C PHE A 503 3.83 -0.81 32.79
N PRO A 504 4.11 -1.01 34.10
CA PRO A 504 5.38 -0.64 34.73
C PRO A 504 6.51 -1.63 34.40
N VAL A 505 7.08 -1.46 33.22
CA VAL A 505 8.24 -2.19 32.69
C VAL A 505 9.42 -1.22 32.53
N SER A 506 10.66 -1.73 32.54
CA SER A 506 11.83 -0.88 32.31
C SER A 506 11.84 -0.29 30.89
N GLU A 507 12.38 0.91 30.73
CA GLU A 507 12.44 1.58 29.42
C GLU A 507 13.25 0.73 28.41
N GLU A 508 14.28 0.02 28.86
CA GLU A 508 15.09 -0.85 28.00
C GLU A 508 14.28 -2.03 27.44
N GLU A 509 13.35 -2.61 28.21
CA GLU A 509 12.45 -3.66 27.72
C GLU A 509 11.39 -3.07 26.76
N LYS A 510 10.88 -1.87 27.03
CA LYS A 510 9.92 -1.17 26.14
C LYS A 510 10.54 -0.74 24.82
N TYR A 511 11.81 -0.34 24.81
CA TYR A 511 12.52 0.12 23.62
C TYR A 511 12.52 -0.91 22.49
N ALA A 512 12.53 -2.21 22.83
CA ALA A 512 12.48 -3.29 21.85
C ALA A 512 11.24 -3.25 20.94
N LEU A 513 10.15 -2.62 21.39
CA LEU A 513 8.96 -2.44 20.54
C LEU A 513 9.24 -1.51 19.35
N LEU A 514 10.10 -0.50 19.48
CA LEU A 514 10.32 0.50 18.42
C LEU A 514 11.00 -0.11 17.19
N SER A 515 11.89 -1.09 17.37
CA SER A 515 12.55 -1.79 16.27
C SER A 515 11.72 -2.93 15.66
N ALA A 516 10.70 -3.44 16.37
CA ALA A 516 9.88 -4.56 15.91
C ALA A 516 8.95 -4.13 14.77
N THR A 517 9.16 -4.65 13.56
CA THR A 517 8.39 -4.31 12.36
C THR A 517 7.15 -5.20 12.15
N SER A 518 7.01 -6.27 12.92
CA SER A 518 5.82 -7.13 12.89
C SER A 518 4.87 -6.81 14.05
N VAL A 519 3.56 -6.84 13.78
CA VAL A 519 2.53 -6.72 14.84
C VAL A 519 2.60 -7.92 15.78
N ARG A 520 2.72 -9.12 15.22
CA ARG A 520 2.88 -10.37 15.95
C ARG A 520 4.11 -10.34 16.84
N GLU A 521 5.25 -9.85 16.36
CA GLU A 521 6.46 -9.70 17.18
C GLU A 521 6.24 -8.78 18.39
N ARG A 522 5.58 -7.62 18.19
CA ARG A 522 5.22 -6.73 19.30
C ARG A 522 4.26 -7.37 20.30
N LEU A 523 3.33 -8.18 19.83
CA LEU A 523 2.44 -8.95 20.69
C LEU A 523 3.20 -10.02 21.48
N LYS A 524 4.20 -10.68 20.89
CA LYS A 524 5.09 -11.60 21.63
C LYS A 524 5.86 -10.86 22.72
N ILE A 525 6.44 -9.70 22.44
CA ILE A 525 7.17 -8.89 23.42
C ILE A 525 6.27 -8.56 24.62
N THR A 526 5.06 -8.07 24.36
CA THR A 526 4.11 -7.73 25.43
C THR A 526 3.56 -8.95 26.16
N ALA A 527 3.37 -10.08 25.47
CA ALA A 527 3.00 -11.35 26.10
C ALA A 527 4.11 -11.89 27.04
N GLN A 528 5.39 -11.68 26.69
CA GLN A 528 6.51 -12.00 27.58
C GLN A 528 6.47 -11.16 28.86
N TRP A 529 6.12 -9.87 28.76
CA TRP A 529 5.95 -9.02 29.93
C TRP A 529 4.85 -9.53 30.86
N ALA A 530 3.69 -9.90 30.30
CA ALA A 530 2.58 -10.49 31.06
C ALA A 530 3.02 -11.77 31.79
N ARG A 531 3.68 -12.70 31.08
CA ARG A 531 4.18 -13.96 31.67
C ARG A 531 5.21 -13.72 32.78
N LYS A 532 6.17 -12.81 32.57
CA LYS A 532 7.17 -12.43 33.59
C LYS A 532 6.50 -11.86 34.84
N ALA A 533 5.48 -11.02 34.68
CA ALA A 533 4.75 -10.42 35.79
C ALA A 533 4.00 -11.48 36.62
N GLU A 534 3.29 -12.40 35.97
CA GLU A 534 2.59 -13.49 36.66
C GLU A 534 3.53 -14.51 37.31
N ALA A 535 4.73 -14.71 36.74
CA ALA A 535 5.74 -15.57 37.34
C ALA A 535 6.32 -14.97 38.62
N ARG A 536 6.60 -13.65 38.63
CA ARG A 536 7.10 -12.94 39.81
C ARG A 536 6.13 -13.02 40.99
N GLU A 537 4.83 -12.88 40.75
CA GLU A 537 3.82 -12.99 41.82
C GLU A 537 3.68 -14.39 42.39
N ARG A 538 3.72 -15.42 41.53
CA ARG A 538 3.73 -16.82 42.00
C ARG A 538 4.94 -17.13 42.87
N TYR A 539 6.06 -16.46 42.64
CA TYR A 539 7.24 -16.59 43.49
C TYR A 539 7.03 -15.89 44.84
N VAL A 540 6.51 -14.66 44.85
CA VAL A 540 6.19 -13.92 46.08
C VAL A 540 5.18 -14.67 46.95
N LEU A 541 4.11 -15.22 46.37
CA LEU A 541 3.09 -15.99 47.07
C LEU A 541 3.55 -17.37 47.58
N LYS A 542 4.70 -17.88 47.10
CA LYS A 542 5.30 -19.14 47.59
C LYS A 542 6.32 -18.92 48.70
N CYS A 543 6.83 -17.70 48.85
CA CYS A 543 7.80 -17.32 49.87
C CYS A 543 7.15 -16.71 51.12
N HIS A 544 5.86 -16.42 51.06
CA HIS A 544 4.98 -16.11 52.19
C HIS A 544 4.14 -17.34 52.53
#